data_AF-A0A822JDS5-F1
#
_entry.id   AF-A0A822JDS5-F1
#
_cell.length_a   1.000
_cell.length_b   1.000
_cell.length_c   1.000
_cell.angle_alpha   90.00
_cell.angle_beta   90.00
_cell.angle_gamma   90.00
#
_symmetry.space_group_name_H-M   'P 1'
#
loop_
_entity.id
_entity.type
_entity.pdbx_description
1 polymer ?
#
loop_
_entity_poly.entity_id
_entity_poly.type
_entity_poly.pdbx_seq_one_letter_code
_entity_poly.pdbx_strand_id
1 'polypeptide(L)'
;MHLHSEKRQGRGRALNRAFKESKGEILGYIDVDLATDMNHLKELIQSIRDGYDFATGSRMLPESNVKRPLKRGFASKGFNYLTRLMLGSKLYDHQCGFKSFRRETMFALMDEIKDTHWFWDTELFVRAQRAGYRVKEFPVVWKHGGTTKVNLVKDVFGMGSQIFRLWYEFLWD
;
A
#
# COMPACT_ATOMS: atom_id res chain seq x y z
N MET A 1 1.46 -19.82 11.88
CA MET A 1 0.36 -20.16 10.95
C MET A 1 0.87 -19.94 9.53
N HIS A 2 0.71 -20.93 8.65
CA HIS A 2 1.05 -20.85 7.24
C HIS A 2 -0.22 -20.99 6.42
N LEU A 3 -0.53 -20.03 5.56
CA LEU A 3 -1.73 -20.02 4.72
C LEU A 3 -1.35 -20.26 3.26
N HIS A 4 -1.91 -21.31 2.66
CA HIS A 4 -1.76 -21.62 1.24
C HIS A 4 -3.12 -21.55 0.52
N SER A 5 -3.10 -21.36 -0.80
CA SER A 5 -4.29 -21.35 -1.65
C SER A 5 -3.96 -21.98 -3.00
N GLU A 6 -4.71 -23.01 -3.37
CA GLU A 6 -4.60 -23.71 -4.67
C GLU A 6 -4.86 -22.77 -5.86
N LYS A 7 -5.69 -21.74 -5.67
CA LYS A 7 -6.02 -20.73 -6.69
C LYS A 7 -5.30 -19.41 -6.41
N ARG A 8 -4.89 -18.71 -7.46
CA ARG A 8 -4.29 -17.37 -7.37
C ARG A 8 -5.30 -16.36 -6.82
N GLN A 9 -5.12 -15.98 -5.55
CA GLN A 9 -6.04 -15.03 -4.90
C GLN A 9 -5.78 -13.59 -5.30
N GLY A 10 -4.55 -13.21 -5.64
CA GLY A 10 -4.20 -11.79 -5.77
C GLY A 10 -3.94 -11.13 -4.42
N ARG A 11 -3.26 -9.98 -4.43
CA ARG A 11 -2.69 -9.35 -3.22
C ARG A 11 -3.76 -9.00 -2.18
N GLY A 12 -4.76 -8.20 -2.54
CA GLY A 12 -5.82 -7.78 -1.61
C GLY A 12 -6.56 -8.95 -0.93
N ARG A 13 -7.02 -9.95 -1.70
CA ARG A 13 -7.69 -11.13 -1.11
C ARG A 13 -6.77 -11.93 -0.18
N ALA A 14 -5.52 -12.12 -0.57
CA ALA A 14 -4.55 -12.84 0.27
C ALA A 14 -4.29 -12.10 1.59
N LEU A 15 -4.13 -10.76 1.53
CA LEU A 15 -3.94 -9.91 2.71
C LEU A 15 -5.17 -9.92 3.63
N ASN A 16 -6.37 -9.73 3.08
CA ASN A 16 -7.62 -9.77 3.86
C ASN A 16 -7.76 -11.11 4.61
N ARG A 17 -7.47 -12.24 3.94
CA ARG A 17 -7.47 -13.57 4.57
C ARG A 17 -6.42 -13.66 5.67
N ALA A 18 -5.18 -13.26 5.39
CA ALA A 18 -4.10 -13.29 6.37
C ALA A 18 -4.41 -12.45 7.62
N PHE A 19 -5.02 -11.27 7.45
CA PHE A 19 -5.39 -10.41 8.57
C PHE A 19 -6.56 -10.98 9.39
N LYS A 20 -7.58 -11.54 8.74
CA LYS A 20 -8.70 -12.21 9.43
C LYS A 20 -8.22 -13.34 10.35
N GLU A 21 -7.24 -14.11 9.90
CA GLU A 21 -6.66 -15.22 10.67
C GLU A 21 -5.60 -14.79 11.70
N SER A 22 -5.11 -13.55 11.61
CA SER A 22 -4.09 -13.03 12.53
C SER A 22 -4.71 -12.59 13.86
N LYS A 23 -3.95 -12.76 14.96
CA LYS A 23 -4.37 -12.42 16.34
C LYS A 23 -3.75 -11.12 16.88
N GLY A 24 -2.87 -10.47 16.10
CA GLY A 24 -2.17 -9.26 16.55
C GLY A 24 -3.06 -8.02 16.56
N GLU A 25 -2.82 -7.12 17.52
CA GLU A 25 -3.43 -5.78 17.61
C GLU A 25 -2.86 -4.81 16.58
N ILE A 26 -1.59 -5.00 16.19
CA ILE A 26 -0.94 -4.31 15.09
C ILE A 26 -0.81 -5.31 13.95
N LEU A 27 -1.42 -4.97 12.82
CA LEU A 27 -1.32 -5.72 11.58
C LEU A 27 -0.22 -5.12 10.72
N GLY A 28 0.43 -5.94 9.90
CA GLY A 28 1.39 -5.44 8.94
C GLY A 28 1.73 -6.48 7.90
N TYR A 29 2.25 -6.00 6.77
CA TYR A 29 2.82 -6.86 5.76
C TYR A 29 4.05 -6.21 5.14
N ILE A 30 4.93 -7.06 4.66
CA ILE A 30 6.16 -6.71 3.96
C ILE A 30 6.26 -7.56 2.69
N ASP A 31 6.84 -7.00 1.62
CA ASP A 31 7.15 -7.76 0.41
C ASP A 31 8.19 -8.86 0.73
N VAL A 32 7.97 -10.06 0.19
CA VAL A 32 8.82 -11.24 0.46
C VAL A 32 10.23 -11.12 -0.12
N ASP A 33 10.44 -10.23 -1.08
CA ASP A 33 11.75 -9.95 -1.67
C ASP A 33 12.66 -9.11 -0.74
N LEU A 34 12.12 -8.65 0.40
CA LEU A 34 12.80 -7.80 1.38
C LEU A 34 13.46 -6.59 0.72
N ALA A 35 12.82 -6.04 -0.31
CA ALA A 35 13.32 -4.88 -1.03
C ALA A 35 13.42 -3.64 -0.13
N THR A 36 12.55 -3.52 0.87
CA THR A 36 12.64 -2.50 1.94
C THR A 36 13.54 -3.00 3.05
N ASP A 37 14.49 -2.18 3.49
CA ASP A 37 15.44 -2.53 4.55
C ASP A 37 14.70 -2.80 5.88
N MET A 38 14.95 -3.98 6.45
CA MET A 38 14.29 -4.45 7.67
C MET A 38 14.62 -3.64 8.92
N ASN A 39 15.67 -2.80 8.87
CA ASN A 39 15.94 -1.83 9.94
C ASN A 39 14.75 -0.86 10.16
N HIS A 40 13.91 -0.65 9.15
CA HIS A 40 12.70 0.16 9.27
C HIS A 40 11.51 -0.56 9.91
N LEU A 41 11.59 -1.87 10.20
CA LEU A 41 10.46 -2.61 10.78
C LEU A 41 10.07 -2.05 12.15
N LYS A 42 11.06 -1.64 12.96
CA LYS A 42 10.80 -1.01 14.27
C LYS A 42 10.01 0.28 14.10
N GLU A 43 10.41 1.14 13.16
CA GLU A 43 9.73 2.42 12.86
C GLU A 43 8.29 2.19 12.36
N LEU A 44 8.09 1.19 11.51
CA LEU A 44 6.77 0.81 10.99
C LEU A 44 5.80 0.46 12.13
N ILE A 45 6.21 -0.47 13.01
CA ILE A 45 5.38 -0.90 14.13
C ILE A 45 5.22 0.21 15.18
N GLN A 46 6.30 0.96 15.46
CA GLN A 46 6.26 2.04 16.44
C GLN A 46 5.32 3.17 16.00
N SER A 47 5.21 3.44 14.70
CA SER A 47 4.23 4.42 14.19
C SER A 47 2.80 4.13 14.66
N ILE A 48 2.38 2.85 14.68
CA ILE A 48 1.04 2.48 15.17
C ILE A 48 0.94 2.62 16.69
N ARG A 49 2.02 2.30 17.41
CA ARG A 49 2.11 2.48 18.87
C ARG A 49 2.06 3.96 19.27
N ASP A 50 2.62 4.84 18.44
CA ASP A 50 2.63 6.30 18.63
C ASP A 50 1.27 6.96 18.30
N GLY A 51 0.25 6.15 18.02
CA GLY A 51 -1.13 6.62 17.86
C GLY A 51 -1.52 6.94 16.42
N TYR A 52 -0.73 6.53 15.42
CA TYR A 52 -1.21 6.47 14.05
C TYR A 52 -2.10 5.23 13.85
N ASP A 53 -3.00 5.30 12.88
CA ASP A 53 -3.92 4.22 12.52
C ASP A 53 -3.37 3.40 11.36
N PHE A 54 -2.65 4.06 10.44
CA PHE A 54 -2.02 3.46 9.27
C PHE A 54 -0.60 4.00 9.14
N ALA A 55 0.36 3.14 8.79
CA ALA A 55 1.71 3.56 8.48
C ALA A 55 2.24 2.83 7.23
N THR A 56 3.03 3.54 6.44
CA THR A 56 3.68 2.99 5.24
C THR A 56 5.07 3.58 5.06
N GLY A 57 6.01 2.74 4.64
CA GLY A 57 7.27 3.21 4.08
C GLY A 57 7.03 3.89 2.73
N SER A 58 7.98 4.73 2.30
CA SER A 58 7.91 5.45 1.02
C SER A 58 9.21 5.43 0.28
N ARG A 59 9.17 5.11 -1.02
CA ARG A 59 10.30 5.19 -1.94
C ARG A 59 10.33 6.52 -2.69
N MET A 60 9.41 7.43 -2.39
CA MET A 60 9.20 8.68 -3.13
C MET A 60 9.38 9.94 -2.28
N LEU A 61 9.58 9.81 -0.97
CA LEU A 61 9.99 10.92 -0.14
C LEU A 61 11.43 11.35 -0.46
N PRO A 62 11.78 12.65 -0.33
CA PRO A 62 13.11 13.17 -0.64
C PRO A 62 14.24 12.46 0.11
N GLU A 63 13.98 12.06 1.35
CA GLU A 63 14.95 11.41 2.24
C GLU A 63 15.10 9.90 1.98
N SER A 64 14.27 9.33 1.10
CA SER A 64 14.31 7.90 0.77
C SER A 64 15.56 7.54 -0.04
N ASN A 65 16.29 6.51 0.39
CA ASN A 65 17.46 6.01 -0.33
C ASN A 65 17.08 4.82 -1.21
N VAL A 66 16.87 5.09 -2.51
CA VAL A 66 16.41 4.06 -3.44
C VAL A 66 17.47 3.67 -4.46
N LYS A 67 17.96 2.44 -4.36
CA LYS A 67 18.90 1.86 -5.33
C LYS A 67 18.13 1.13 -6.44
N ARG A 68 17.84 1.84 -7.54
CA ARG A 68 17.16 1.29 -8.74
C ARG A 68 17.88 1.70 -10.04
N PRO A 69 17.80 0.90 -11.12
CA PRO A 69 18.23 1.35 -12.45
C PRO A 69 17.39 2.55 -12.92
N LEU A 70 18.05 3.58 -13.46
CA LEU A 70 17.47 4.90 -13.79
C LEU A 70 16.19 4.87 -14.66
N LYS A 71 15.98 3.82 -15.47
CA LYS A 71 14.90 3.75 -16.48
C LYS A 71 13.54 3.21 -15.97
N ARG A 72 13.34 2.91 -14.68
CA ARG A 72 12.11 2.24 -14.18
C ARG A 72 11.27 3.05 -13.16
N GLY A 73 11.37 4.38 -13.14
CA GLY A 73 10.66 5.22 -12.16
C GLY A 73 9.37 5.91 -12.64
N PHE A 74 9.19 6.11 -13.95
CA PHE A 74 8.20 7.07 -14.46
C PHE A 74 6.75 6.62 -14.24
N ALA A 75 6.42 5.35 -14.56
CA ALA A 75 5.06 4.84 -14.42
C ALA A 75 4.54 4.92 -12.97
N SER A 76 5.38 4.54 -12.00
CA SER A 76 5.01 4.60 -10.58
C SER A 76 4.86 6.06 -10.09
N LYS A 77 5.75 6.97 -10.53
CA LYS A 77 5.61 8.41 -10.24
C LYS A 77 4.32 8.99 -10.82
N GLY A 78 4.01 8.67 -12.07
CA GLY A 78 2.77 9.11 -12.73
C GLY A 78 1.52 8.57 -12.04
N PHE A 79 1.52 7.28 -11.67
CA PHE A 79 0.43 6.68 -10.88
C PHE A 79 0.20 7.44 -9.57
N ASN A 80 1.25 7.59 -8.74
CA ASN A 80 1.11 8.27 -7.45
C ASN A 80 0.72 9.74 -7.60
N TYR A 81 1.23 10.43 -8.62
CA TYR A 81 0.82 11.79 -8.95
C TYR A 81 -0.68 11.87 -9.26
N LEU A 82 -1.19 10.98 -10.12
CA LEU A 82 -2.62 10.93 -10.46
C LEU A 82 -3.49 10.57 -9.24
N THR A 83 -3.07 9.60 -8.42
CA THR A 83 -3.76 9.25 -7.17
C THR A 83 -3.89 10.46 -6.25
N ARG A 84 -2.81 11.22 -6.05
CA ARG A 84 -2.84 12.45 -5.24
C ARG A 84 -3.74 13.51 -5.83
N LEU A 85 -3.62 13.75 -7.14
CA LEU A 85 -4.36 14.78 -7.85
C LEU A 85 -5.87 14.50 -7.86
N MET A 86 -6.28 13.29 -8.25
CA MET A 86 -7.69 12.94 -8.42
C MET A 86 -8.37 12.57 -7.10
N LEU A 87 -7.68 11.88 -6.19
CA LEU A 87 -8.29 11.36 -4.98
C LEU A 87 -7.97 12.19 -3.73
N GLY A 88 -7.21 13.28 -3.87
CA GLY A 88 -6.82 14.15 -2.77
C GLY A 88 -5.88 13.51 -1.75
N SER A 89 -5.23 12.40 -2.11
CA SER A 89 -4.31 11.70 -1.21
C SER A 89 -3.08 12.55 -0.90
N LYS A 90 -2.65 12.51 0.37
CA LYS A 90 -1.42 13.19 0.84
C LYS A 90 -0.17 12.31 0.73
N LEU A 91 -0.32 11.02 0.44
CA LEU A 91 0.82 10.10 0.36
C LEU A 91 1.62 10.31 -0.93
N TYR A 92 2.93 10.09 -0.85
CA TYR A 92 3.83 10.07 -1.99
C TYR A 92 3.94 8.68 -2.62
N ASP A 93 3.86 7.60 -1.85
CA ASP A 93 4.02 6.23 -2.34
C ASP A 93 2.95 5.25 -1.83
N HIS A 94 1.89 5.07 -2.61
CA HIS A 94 0.82 4.13 -2.32
C HIS A 94 1.21 2.67 -2.56
N GLN A 95 2.24 2.44 -3.37
CA GLN A 95 2.61 1.12 -3.88
C GLN A 95 3.76 0.47 -3.09
N CYS A 96 4.26 1.11 -2.03
CA CYS A 96 5.29 0.51 -1.18
C CYS A 96 4.69 -0.70 -0.44
N GLY A 97 5.26 -1.89 -0.62
CA GLY A 97 4.79 -3.09 0.07
C GLY A 97 5.37 -3.23 1.48
N PHE A 98 5.37 -2.15 2.26
CA PHE A 98 5.90 -2.12 3.63
C PHE A 98 4.97 -1.29 4.50
N LYS A 99 3.97 -1.94 5.09
CA LYS A 99 2.81 -1.26 5.69
C LYS A 99 2.34 -1.90 6.99
N SER A 100 1.81 -1.09 7.89
CA SER A 100 1.19 -1.53 9.14
C SER A 100 -0.07 -0.74 9.48
N PHE A 101 -0.90 -1.35 10.31
CA PHE A 101 -2.25 -0.89 10.60
C PHE A 101 -2.61 -1.18 12.05
N ARG A 102 -3.37 -0.27 12.67
CA ARG A 102 -4.16 -0.60 13.85
C ARG A 102 -5.26 -1.57 13.43
N ARG A 103 -5.41 -2.67 14.17
CA ARG A 103 -6.37 -3.73 13.83
C ARG A 103 -7.78 -3.17 13.64
N GLU A 104 -8.27 -2.43 14.63
CA GLU A 104 -9.64 -1.91 14.66
C GLU A 104 -9.97 -1.08 13.41
N THR A 105 -9.12 -0.12 13.06
CA THR A 105 -9.34 0.76 11.90
C THR A 105 -9.15 0.04 10.57
N MET A 106 -8.22 -0.92 10.50
CA MET A 106 -8.06 -1.79 9.32
C MET A 106 -9.34 -2.59 9.05
N PHE A 107 -9.94 -3.19 10.07
CA PHE A 107 -11.17 -3.96 9.92
C PHE A 107 -12.38 -3.09 9.66
N ALA A 108 -12.45 -1.88 10.23
CA ALA A 108 -13.51 -0.92 9.94
C ALA A 108 -13.59 -0.56 8.44
N LEU A 109 -12.44 -0.45 7.76
CA LEU A 109 -12.40 -0.15 6.32
C LEU A 109 -12.39 -1.38 5.41
N MET A 110 -12.11 -2.58 5.94
CA MET A 110 -11.78 -3.76 5.13
C MET A 110 -12.89 -4.11 4.14
N ASP A 111 -14.16 -4.01 4.56
CA ASP A 111 -15.32 -4.36 3.75
C ASP A 111 -15.74 -3.24 2.77
N GLU A 112 -15.18 -2.03 2.92
CA GLU A 112 -15.36 -0.94 1.96
C GLU A 112 -14.40 -1.04 0.76
N ILE A 113 -13.32 -1.84 0.87
CA ILE A 113 -12.31 -1.96 -0.18
C ILE A 113 -12.82 -2.89 -1.29
N LYS A 114 -13.10 -2.34 -2.46
CA LYS A 114 -13.62 -3.11 -3.60
C LYS A 114 -12.52 -3.79 -4.41
N ASP A 115 -11.35 -3.17 -4.57
CA ASP A 115 -10.25 -3.80 -5.29
C ASP A 115 -9.67 -4.98 -4.50
N THR A 116 -9.47 -6.11 -5.17
CA THR A 116 -8.99 -7.35 -4.54
C THR A 116 -7.55 -7.69 -4.94
N HIS A 117 -6.87 -6.80 -5.66
CA HIS A 117 -5.59 -7.03 -6.31
C HIS A 117 -4.56 -5.93 -5.99
N TRP A 118 -3.99 -5.28 -7.02
CA TRP A 118 -2.88 -4.34 -6.88
C TRP A 118 -3.30 -2.93 -6.44
N PHE A 119 -4.59 -2.57 -6.57
CA PHE A 119 -5.08 -1.25 -6.17
C PHE A 119 -5.62 -1.24 -4.73
N TRP A 120 -5.78 -2.41 -4.11
CA TRP A 120 -6.23 -2.60 -2.73
C TRP A 120 -5.52 -1.69 -1.71
N ASP A 121 -4.19 -1.58 -1.76
CA ASP A 121 -3.44 -0.74 -0.82
C ASP A 121 -3.58 0.76 -1.10
N THR A 122 -3.85 1.13 -2.35
CA THR A 122 -4.15 2.51 -2.73
C THR A 122 -5.54 2.89 -2.24
N GLU A 123 -6.55 2.07 -2.55
CA GLU A 123 -7.93 2.30 -2.11
C GLU A 123 -8.04 2.36 -0.58
N LEU A 124 -7.39 1.42 0.12
CA LEU A 124 -7.35 1.40 1.58
C LEU A 124 -6.83 2.70 2.17
N PHE A 125 -5.67 3.19 1.72
CA PHE A 125 -5.08 4.39 2.31
C PHE A 125 -5.83 5.67 1.92
N VAL A 126 -6.37 5.73 0.71
CA VAL A 126 -7.20 6.86 0.27
C VAL A 126 -8.47 6.94 1.11
N ARG A 127 -9.19 5.82 1.28
CA ARG A 127 -10.37 5.76 2.16
C ARG A 127 -10.00 6.09 3.60
N ALA A 128 -8.86 5.60 4.09
CA ALA A 128 -8.40 5.91 5.44
C ALA A 128 -8.17 7.41 5.65
N GLN A 129 -7.55 8.09 4.69
CA GLN A 129 -7.36 9.54 4.75
C GLN A 129 -8.68 10.32 4.69
N ARG A 130 -9.64 9.89 3.87
CA ARG A 130 -10.97 10.53 3.79
C ARG A 130 -11.81 10.33 5.05
N ALA A 131 -11.71 9.15 5.68
CA ALA A 131 -12.34 8.86 6.96
C ALA A 131 -11.69 9.59 8.15
N GLY A 132 -10.64 10.39 7.91
CA GLY A 132 -9.98 11.19 8.95
C GLY A 132 -8.97 10.42 9.81
N TYR A 133 -8.62 9.18 9.44
CA TYR A 133 -7.64 8.40 10.19
C TYR A 133 -6.23 8.99 10.07
N ARG A 134 -5.43 8.77 11.12
CA ARG A 134 -4.05 9.26 11.18
C ARG A 134 -3.15 8.34 10.38
N VAL A 135 -2.68 8.84 9.24
CA VAL A 135 -1.77 8.10 8.33
C VAL A 135 -0.35 8.64 8.43
N LYS A 136 0.62 7.77 8.70
CA LYS A 136 2.06 8.07 8.66
C LYS A 136 2.69 7.55 7.38
N GLU A 137 3.42 8.41 6.70
CA GLU A 137 4.39 8.04 5.66
C GLU A 137 5.79 8.38 6.14
N PHE A 138 6.76 7.51 5.91
CA PHE A 138 8.15 7.75 6.29
C PHE A 138 9.12 7.24 5.23
N PRO A 139 10.29 7.87 5.08
CA PRO A 139 11.27 7.50 4.05
C PRO A 139 11.92 6.16 4.39
N VAL A 140 12.24 5.37 3.37
CA VAL A 140 12.92 4.07 3.56
C VAL A 140 14.15 3.91 2.69
N VAL A 141 15.06 3.06 3.14
CA VAL A 141 16.08 2.46 2.29
C VAL A 141 15.43 1.32 1.50
N TRP A 142 15.50 1.40 0.18
CA TRP A 142 14.91 0.41 -0.72
C TRP A 142 15.90 -0.03 -1.79
N LYS A 143 16.04 -1.34 -1.98
CA LYS A 143 16.91 -1.96 -2.98
C LYS A 143 16.09 -2.88 -3.86
N HIS A 144 16.34 -2.86 -5.15
CA HIS A 144 15.60 -3.69 -6.10
C HIS A 144 15.79 -5.18 -5.81
N GLY A 145 14.73 -5.86 -5.38
CA GLY A 145 14.68 -7.32 -5.27
C GLY A 145 14.42 -7.95 -6.65
N GLY A 146 15.43 -8.62 -7.23
CA GLY A 146 15.27 -9.54 -8.35
C GLY A 146 14.53 -9.02 -9.61
N THR A 147 14.10 -9.94 -10.47
CA THR A 147 13.40 -9.63 -11.73
C THR A 147 11.91 -9.36 -11.51
N THR A 148 11.44 -8.26 -12.11
CA THR A 148 10.04 -7.81 -12.01
C THR A 148 9.12 -8.62 -12.92
N LYS A 149 8.04 -9.21 -12.38
CA LYS A 149 6.95 -9.87 -13.14
C LYS A 149 5.83 -8.91 -13.56
N VAL A 150 6.11 -7.62 -13.71
CA VAL A 150 5.11 -6.57 -13.96
C VAL A 150 4.94 -6.37 -15.46
N ASN A 151 3.69 -6.46 -15.92
CA ASN A 151 3.32 -6.14 -17.29
C ASN A 151 2.92 -4.66 -17.34
N LEU A 152 3.94 -3.81 -17.50
CA LEU A 152 3.87 -2.36 -17.32
C LEU A 152 2.63 -1.69 -17.95
N VAL A 153 2.25 -2.09 -19.16
CA VAL A 153 1.13 -1.49 -19.90
C VAL A 153 -0.21 -1.92 -19.31
N LYS A 154 -0.42 -3.23 -19.11
CA LYS A 154 -1.67 -3.78 -18.55
C LYS A 154 -1.91 -3.28 -17.13
N ASP A 155 -0.85 -3.19 -16.34
CA ASP A 155 -0.93 -2.74 -14.95
C ASP A 155 -1.18 -1.22 -14.88
N VAL A 156 -0.58 -0.41 -15.76
CA VAL A 156 -0.85 1.04 -15.81
C VAL A 156 -2.29 1.35 -16.20
N PHE A 157 -2.82 0.73 -17.27
CA PHE A 157 -4.21 0.96 -17.67
C PHE A 157 -5.21 0.43 -16.64
N GLY A 158 -4.94 -0.74 -16.07
CA GLY A 158 -5.77 -1.33 -15.01
C GLY A 158 -5.79 -0.47 -13.74
N MET A 159 -4.63 0.04 -13.30
CA MET A 159 -4.57 0.88 -12.11
C MET A 159 -5.15 2.29 -12.34
N GLY A 160 -5.03 2.85 -13.54
CA GLY A 160 -5.64 4.13 -13.90
C GLY A 160 -7.18 4.09 -13.87
N SER A 161 -7.79 3.02 -14.39
CA SER A 161 -9.25 2.86 -14.32
C SER A 161 -9.75 2.70 -12.89
N GLN A 162 -8.96 2.10 -11.99
CA GLN A 162 -9.30 2.02 -10.57
C GLN A 162 -9.24 3.39 -9.85
N ILE A 163 -8.30 4.26 -10.21
CA ILE A 163 -8.29 5.65 -9.73
C ILE A 163 -9.59 6.34 -10.16
N PHE A 164 -9.96 6.24 -11.44
CA PHE A 164 -11.18 6.87 -11.94
C PHE A 164 -12.44 6.30 -11.29
N ARG A 165 -12.53 4.97 -11.12
CA ARG A 165 -13.64 4.32 -10.39
C ARG A 165 -13.76 4.91 -8.99
N LEU A 166 -12.68 4.91 -8.21
CA LEU A 166 -12.72 5.38 -6.84
C LEU A 166 -13.03 6.88 -6.74
N TRP A 167 -12.51 7.68 -7.68
CA TRP A 167 -12.86 9.09 -7.81
C TRP A 167 -14.36 9.28 -8.06
N TYR A 168 -14.93 8.51 -9.00
CA TYR A 168 -16.36 8.56 -9.30
C TYR A 168 -17.21 8.15 -8.09
N GLU A 169 -16.82 7.10 -7.36
CA GLU A 169 -17.52 6.71 -6.12
C GLU A 169 -17.58 7.86 -5.11
N PHE A 170 -16.47 8.58 -4.91
CA PHE A 170 -16.44 9.73 -4.00
C PHE A 170 -17.20 10.97 -4.47
N LEU A 171 -17.67 11.01 -5.73
CA LEU A 171 -18.59 12.06 -6.18
C LEU A 171 -20.04 11.77 -5.77
N TRP A 172 -20.36 10.52 -5.43
CA TRP A 172 -21.70 10.04 -5.13
C TRP A 172 -21.88 9.57 -3.68
N ASP A 173 -20.81 9.61 -2.87
CA ASP A 173 -20.81 9.46 -1.41
C ASP A 173 -21.06 10.82 -0.74
#